data_AF-M7NI30-F1
#
_entry.id   AF-M7NI30-F1
#
_cell.length_a   1.000
_cell.length_b   1.000
_cell.length_c   1.000
_cell.angle_alpha   90.00
_cell.angle_beta   90.00
_cell.angle_gamma   90.00
#
_symmetry.space_group_name_H-M   'P 1'
#
loop_
_entity.id
_entity.type
_entity.pdbx_description
1 polymer ?
#
loop_
_entity_poly.entity_id
_entity_poly.type
_entity_poly.pdbx_seq_one_letter_code
_entity_poly.pdbx_strand_id
1 'polypeptide(L)'
;MTEAPNSTFRKETPTALTSTGLSTNPVLYTLVIDRLELTLCPQVEGPGTTQRIFSLPCTGEVYSASPAIALHRISTKVEAYYNYLWLVYYQGEPVAELATSHRLNQGRGEYNKLRFLNPLFYLQPPAYWLQALDAINKALQLQLANIVAVEIAFDANQDFVSLYGERYNHSSLNRHCRTENLEYRPARDYKAKPKDGQQRKPKMPVTSHHGGESFTIGAGNKQINIYDKGAEILKKDKPYIRAFWQASGITSGLMHRVEVKLKGEALEKITPRLRSLTDPSQLLAIFKQEVGLNLTFRELSTREYDRNRNYQYKPAHLIDFSQLPAPALKPVQAIVKPSVPASAKEQRQVKRLIKTLVEAFICFGEEADKEAIERHARRVHFQHLQAVVSGYADAYTPSRMDGSTRARKEEIKSIQDLPPMGWQEFNRSQQECI
;
A
#
# COMPACT_ATOMS: atom_id res chain seq x y z
N MET A 1 23.07 61.67 -50.59
CA MET A 1 22.81 60.36 -51.21
C MET A 1 23.43 59.33 -50.30
N THR A 2 22.62 58.69 -49.47
CA THR A 2 23.04 57.73 -48.44
C THR A 2 22.15 56.51 -48.61
N GLU A 3 22.75 55.42 -49.08
CA GLU A 3 22.07 54.15 -49.32
C GLU A 3 21.83 53.42 -47.99
N ALA A 4 20.60 52.92 -47.81
CA ALA A 4 20.19 52.11 -46.67
C ALA A 4 20.53 50.62 -46.90
N PRO A 5 20.81 49.83 -45.85
CA PRO A 5 21.13 48.42 -46.01
C PRO A 5 19.87 47.56 -46.17
N ASN A 6 19.85 46.74 -47.22
CA ASN A 6 18.87 45.69 -47.46
C ASN A 6 19.02 44.55 -46.43
N SER A 7 18.05 44.39 -45.54
CA SER A 7 17.93 43.21 -44.68
C SER A 7 17.03 42.15 -45.33
N THR A 8 17.65 41.16 -45.95
CA THR A 8 16.97 39.95 -46.42
C THR A 8 16.63 39.05 -45.24
N PHE A 9 15.36 39.10 -44.79
CA PHE A 9 14.78 38.09 -43.91
C PHE A 9 14.61 36.77 -44.68
N ARG A 10 15.46 35.78 -44.39
CA ARG A 10 15.22 34.38 -44.79
C ARG A 10 14.10 33.81 -43.90
N LYS A 11 12.98 33.43 -44.52
CA LYS A 11 11.98 32.54 -43.89
C LYS A 11 12.62 31.16 -43.73
N GLU A 12 13.05 30.84 -42.53
CA GLU A 12 13.37 29.46 -42.16
C GLU A 12 12.06 28.66 -42.18
N THR A 13 12.05 27.61 -43.00
CA THR A 13 10.91 26.69 -43.10
C THR A 13 11.00 25.76 -41.89
N PRO A 14 9.93 25.60 -41.07
CA PRO A 14 10.00 24.74 -39.91
C PRO A 14 10.22 23.30 -40.35
N THR A 15 11.37 22.74 -39.99
CA THR A 15 11.69 21.33 -40.16
C THR A 15 10.64 20.51 -39.40
N ALA A 16 9.78 19.80 -40.13
CA ALA A 16 8.84 18.88 -39.53
C ALA A 16 9.61 17.87 -38.68
N LEU A 17 9.36 17.87 -37.38
CA LEU A 17 9.75 16.80 -36.47
C LEU A 17 9.09 15.52 -36.97
N THR A 18 9.84 14.75 -37.75
CA THR A 18 9.48 13.40 -38.15
C THR A 18 9.22 12.60 -36.89
N SER A 19 7.99 12.12 -36.75
CA SER A 19 7.53 11.25 -35.67
C SER A 19 8.55 10.14 -35.44
N THR A 20 9.19 10.18 -34.26
CA THR A 20 10.04 9.11 -33.78
C THR A 20 9.25 7.80 -33.83
N GLY A 21 9.82 6.80 -34.50
CA GLY A 21 9.21 5.48 -34.64
C GLY A 21 8.82 4.93 -33.28
N LEU A 22 7.53 4.63 -33.10
CA LEU A 22 7.00 3.94 -31.93
C LEU A 22 7.73 2.60 -31.80
N SER A 23 8.65 2.51 -30.84
CA SER A 23 9.28 1.25 -30.43
C SER A 23 8.16 0.25 -30.14
N THR A 24 8.13 -0.86 -30.88
CA THR A 24 7.15 -1.96 -30.74
C THR A 24 7.33 -2.80 -29.47
N ASN A 25 8.15 -2.34 -28.53
CA ASN A 25 8.31 -3.02 -27.26
C ASN A 25 6.99 -2.94 -26.48
N PRO A 26 6.42 -4.07 -26.05
CA PRO A 26 5.20 -4.05 -25.25
C PRO A 26 5.44 -3.25 -23.98
N VAL A 27 4.48 -2.39 -23.63
CA VAL A 27 4.51 -1.65 -22.36
C VAL A 27 4.41 -2.69 -21.24
N LEU A 28 5.49 -2.82 -20.47
CA LEU A 28 5.50 -3.67 -19.29
C LEU A 28 4.99 -2.84 -18.12
N TYR A 29 3.97 -3.35 -17.43
CA TYR A 29 3.35 -2.64 -16.31
C TYR A 29 2.99 -3.57 -15.17
N THR A 30 2.79 -2.97 -14.00
CA THR A 30 2.18 -3.60 -12.83
C THR A 30 1.11 -2.69 -12.24
N LEU A 31 0.11 -3.28 -11.59
CA LEU A 31 -0.95 -2.57 -10.90
C LEU A 31 -1.12 -3.19 -9.51
N VAL A 32 -0.99 -2.38 -8.46
CA VAL A 32 -0.97 -2.87 -7.08
C VAL A 32 -1.58 -1.84 -6.12
N ILE A 33 -2.12 -2.32 -4.99
CA ILE A 33 -2.45 -1.44 -3.87
C ILE A 33 -1.14 -1.01 -3.21
N ASP A 34 -0.88 0.28 -3.10
CA ASP A 34 0.29 0.78 -2.36
C ASP A 34 -0.06 1.10 -0.90
N ARG A 35 -1.32 1.43 -0.61
CA ARG A 35 -1.76 1.71 0.76
C ARG A 35 -3.22 1.34 0.95
N LEU A 36 -3.51 0.73 2.09
CA LEU A 36 -4.88 0.51 2.56
C LEU A 36 -4.97 0.90 4.03
N GLU A 37 -5.88 1.82 4.33
CA GLU A 37 -6.27 2.18 5.69
C GLU A 37 -7.75 1.94 5.87
N LEU A 38 -8.10 1.30 6.98
CA LEU A 38 -9.45 0.90 7.33
C LEU A 38 -9.83 1.50 8.68
N THR A 39 -11.13 1.71 8.84
CA THR A 39 -11.75 1.87 10.15
C THR A 39 -12.49 0.58 10.49
N LEU A 40 -12.23 0.06 11.68
CA LEU A 40 -12.88 -1.11 12.24
C LEU A 40 -13.71 -0.71 13.46
N CYS A 41 -14.82 -1.38 13.69
CA CYS A 41 -15.62 -1.23 14.91
C CYS A 41 -15.83 -2.60 15.58
N PRO A 42 -16.13 -2.64 16.89
CA PRO A 42 -16.54 -3.87 17.55
C PRO A 42 -17.73 -4.52 16.85
N GLN A 43 -17.70 -5.84 16.77
CA GLN A 43 -18.85 -6.62 16.33
C GLN A 43 -19.95 -6.55 17.42
N VAL A 44 -21.17 -6.16 17.05
CA VAL A 44 -22.30 -6.10 17.97
C VAL A 44 -23.12 -7.38 17.78
N GLU A 45 -23.15 -8.25 18.79
CA GLU A 45 -23.92 -9.51 18.75
C GLU A 45 -25.42 -9.28 19.06
N GLY A 46 -26.08 -8.43 18.27
CA GLY A 46 -27.52 -8.25 18.32
C GLY A 46 -28.04 -7.30 19.41
N PRO A 47 -29.37 -7.04 19.42
CA PRO A 47 -29.99 -6.14 20.37
C PRO A 47 -30.01 -6.76 21.77
N GLY A 48 -29.28 -6.15 22.71
CA GLY A 48 -29.29 -6.52 24.13
C GLY A 48 -28.03 -7.22 24.65
N THR A 49 -27.10 -7.63 23.78
CA THR A 49 -25.76 -8.03 24.23
C THR A 49 -24.96 -6.79 24.58
N THR A 50 -24.50 -6.70 25.83
CA THR A 50 -23.48 -5.74 26.24
C THR A 50 -22.29 -5.90 25.28
N GLN A 51 -21.94 -4.84 24.54
CA GLN A 51 -20.79 -4.86 23.66
C GLN A 51 -19.59 -5.37 24.45
N ARG A 52 -19.11 -6.58 24.14
CA ARG A 52 -17.76 -6.98 24.54
C ARG A 52 -16.82 -6.19 23.66
N ILE A 53 -16.58 -4.96 24.09
CA ILE A 53 -15.51 -4.16 23.55
C ILE A 53 -14.24 -4.94 23.85
N PHE A 54 -13.55 -5.35 22.80
CA PHE A 54 -12.19 -5.83 22.91
C PHE A 54 -11.35 -4.71 23.53
N SER A 55 -11.18 -4.76 24.85
CA SER A 55 -10.35 -3.83 25.60
C SER A 55 -9.01 -4.49 25.82
N LEU A 56 -7.99 -4.01 25.11
CA LEU A 56 -6.62 -4.38 25.40
C LEU A 56 -6.28 -3.82 26.78
N PRO A 57 -5.78 -4.65 27.73
CA PRO A 57 -5.31 -4.12 29.00
C PRO A 57 -4.26 -3.01 28.74
N CYS A 58 -4.30 -1.93 29.51
CA CYS A 58 -3.48 -0.75 29.21
C CYS A 58 -1.98 -0.94 29.51
N THR A 59 -1.60 -2.02 30.20
CA THR A 59 -0.28 -2.20 30.82
C THR A 59 0.66 -3.16 30.09
N GLY A 60 0.15 -4.05 29.24
CA GLY A 60 0.97 -4.99 28.47
C GLY A 60 1.63 -4.36 27.25
N GLU A 61 2.86 -4.80 26.99
CA GLU A 61 3.64 -4.45 25.80
C GLU A 61 3.39 -5.41 24.64
N VAL A 62 2.90 -6.62 24.93
CA VAL A 62 2.59 -7.64 23.94
C VAL A 62 1.33 -8.40 24.35
N TYR A 63 0.47 -8.72 23.37
CA TYR A 63 -0.72 -9.55 23.54
C TYR A 63 -0.80 -10.63 22.47
N SER A 64 -1.12 -11.86 22.88
CA SER A 64 -1.59 -12.90 21.98
C SER A 64 -3.11 -12.84 21.97
N ALA A 65 -3.71 -12.40 20.85
CA ALA A 65 -5.17 -12.37 20.70
C ALA A 65 -5.71 -13.68 20.14
N SER A 66 -4.89 -14.40 19.39
CA SER A 66 -5.12 -15.77 18.95
C SER A 66 -3.76 -16.39 18.58
N PRO A 67 -3.67 -17.71 18.36
CA PRO A 67 -2.43 -18.36 17.92
C PRO A 67 -1.83 -17.79 16.63
N ALA A 68 -2.67 -17.17 15.80
CA ALA A 68 -2.28 -16.53 14.56
C ALA A 68 -2.03 -15.01 14.71
N ILE A 69 -2.58 -14.33 15.73
CA ILE A 69 -2.54 -12.88 15.87
C ILE A 69 -1.88 -12.46 17.17
N ALA A 70 -0.76 -11.74 17.03
CA ALA A 70 -0.10 -11.07 18.15
C ALA A 70 -0.07 -9.54 17.94
N LEU A 71 -0.12 -8.78 19.02
CA LEU A 71 -0.09 -7.33 19.03
C LEU A 71 1.10 -6.86 19.86
N HIS A 72 2.00 -6.09 19.27
CA HIS A 72 3.15 -5.51 19.97
C HIS A 72 2.96 -4.01 20.07
N ARG A 73 3.06 -3.46 21.28
CA ARG A 73 2.95 -2.02 21.49
C ARG A 73 4.17 -1.33 20.85
N ILE A 74 3.93 -0.47 19.87
CA ILE A 74 5.02 0.29 19.22
C ILE A 74 5.37 1.50 20.08
N SER A 75 4.32 2.18 20.55
CA SER A 75 4.44 3.50 21.14
C SER A 75 3.31 3.78 22.13
N THR A 76 3.64 4.52 23.18
CA THR A 76 2.68 5.30 23.97
C THR A 76 2.43 6.69 23.37
N LYS A 77 3.21 7.09 22.35
CA LYS A 77 2.99 8.33 21.63
C LYS A 77 1.68 8.23 20.87
N VAL A 78 0.85 9.18 21.25
CA VAL A 78 -0.42 9.59 20.69
C VAL A 78 -0.31 9.76 19.16
N GLU A 79 -0.91 8.85 18.39
CA GLU A 79 -1.47 9.31 17.11
C GLU A 79 -2.59 10.29 17.49
N ALA A 80 -2.74 11.43 16.81
CA ALA A 80 -3.47 12.61 17.31
C ALA A 80 -4.83 12.33 18.01
N TYR A 81 -5.51 11.24 17.64
CA TYR A 81 -6.80 10.85 18.16
C TYR A 81 -6.85 9.47 18.84
N TYR A 82 -5.73 8.76 19.00
CA TYR A 82 -5.69 7.40 19.56
C TYR A 82 -4.73 7.31 20.75
N ASN A 83 -5.09 6.51 21.75
CA ASN A 83 -4.25 6.34 22.95
C ASN A 83 -3.14 5.30 22.77
N TYR A 84 -3.34 4.33 21.87
CA TYR A 84 -2.41 3.21 21.69
C TYR A 84 -2.18 2.92 20.21
N LEU A 85 -0.94 2.54 19.90
CA LEU A 85 -0.51 2.08 18.58
C LEU A 85 0.19 0.72 18.70
N TRP A 86 -0.35 -0.26 17.99
CA TRP A 86 0.09 -1.65 17.99
C TRP A 86 0.63 -2.03 16.63
N LEU A 87 1.71 -2.80 16.60
CA LEU A 87 2.15 -3.57 15.45
C LEU A 87 1.44 -4.92 15.52
N VAL A 88 0.65 -5.21 14.50
CA VAL A 88 -0.08 -6.46 14.37
C VAL A 88 0.81 -7.45 13.64
N TYR A 89 0.97 -8.62 14.24
CA TYR A 89 1.63 -9.77 13.64
C TYR A 89 0.59 -10.82 13.28
N TYR A 90 0.65 -11.32 12.04
CA TYR A 90 -0.14 -12.45 11.57
C TYR A 90 0.81 -13.58 11.19
N GLN A 91 0.61 -14.76 11.80
CA GLN A 91 1.51 -15.90 11.66
C GLN A 91 2.97 -15.51 11.88
N GLY A 92 3.21 -14.72 12.92
CA GLY A 92 4.55 -14.25 13.28
C GLY A 92 5.09 -13.11 12.42
N GLU A 93 4.48 -12.73 11.29
CA GLU A 93 4.96 -11.66 10.41
C GLU A 93 4.20 -10.32 10.62
N PRO A 94 4.88 -9.16 10.60
CA PRO A 94 4.21 -7.88 10.83
C PRO A 94 3.35 -7.54 9.60
N VAL A 95 2.05 -7.29 9.84
CA VAL A 95 1.07 -7.06 8.77
C VAL A 95 0.38 -5.70 8.85
N ALA A 96 0.26 -5.09 10.03
CA ALA A 96 -0.46 -3.83 10.11
C ALA A 96 -0.05 -3.03 11.34
N GLU A 97 -0.38 -1.75 11.31
CA GLU A 97 -0.47 -0.92 12.50
C GLU A 97 -1.94 -0.76 12.88
N LEU A 98 -2.27 -1.04 14.14
CA LEU A 98 -3.60 -0.89 14.70
C LEU A 98 -3.56 0.23 15.75
N ALA A 99 -4.31 1.29 15.51
CA ALA A 99 -4.53 2.36 16.48
C ALA A 99 -5.87 2.15 17.18
N THR A 100 -5.84 2.12 18.52
CA THR A 100 -7.02 1.82 19.36
C THR A 100 -7.30 2.92 20.39
N SER A 101 -8.50 2.85 20.97
CA SER A 101 -8.99 3.77 22.01
C SER A 101 -8.99 5.23 21.53
N HIS A 102 -9.95 5.53 20.65
CA HIS A 102 -10.13 6.86 20.10
C HIS A 102 -10.53 7.87 21.19
N ARG A 103 -9.81 8.99 21.29
CA ARG A 103 -9.93 10.00 22.36
C ARG A 103 -11.23 10.79 22.31
N LEU A 104 -11.77 10.99 21.11
CA LEU A 104 -12.95 11.82 20.89
C LEU A 104 -14.21 10.96 20.79
N ASN A 105 -14.33 9.88 21.57
CA ASN A 105 -15.52 9.05 21.67
C ASN A 105 -16.70 9.83 22.33
N GLN A 106 -17.16 10.90 21.69
CA GLN A 106 -18.36 11.65 22.03
C GLN A 106 -19.60 10.93 21.45
N GLY A 107 -19.77 9.64 21.77
CA GLY A 107 -20.98 8.88 21.43
C GLY A 107 -21.10 8.35 20.00
N ARG A 108 -20.03 8.38 19.18
CA ARG A 108 -20.05 7.83 17.79
C ARG A 108 -19.65 6.36 17.66
N GLY A 109 -19.38 5.67 18.77
CA GLY A 109 -18.88 4.28 18.78
C GLY A 109 -17.35 4.21 18.74
N GLU A 110 -16.79 3.12 19.27
CA GLU A 110 -15.34 2.93 19.32
C GLU A 110 -14.80 2.51 17.95
N TYR A 111 -14.20 3.46 17.23
CA TYR A 111 -13.54 3.16 15.97
C TYR A 111 -12.05 2.93 16.18
N ASN A 112 -11.56 1.81 15.67
CA ASN A 112 -10.14 1.49 15.57
C ASN A 112 -9.66 1.78 14.14
N LYS A 113 -8.41 2.22 13.99
CA LYS A 113 -7.81 2.44 12.67
C LYS A 113 -6.79 1.36 12.40
N LEU A 114 -6.92 0.66 11.27
CA LEU A 114 -5.98 -0.36 10.82
C LEU A 114 -5.28 0.14 9.55
N ARG A 115 -3.95 0.18 9.55
CA ARG A 115 -3.12 0.51 8.39
C ARG A 115 -2.22 -0.66 8.05
N PHE A 116 -2.40 -1.26 6.88
CA PHE A 116 -1.51 -2.34 6.42
C PHE A 116 -0.11 -1.81 6.11
N LEU A 117 0.90 -2.64 6.38
CA LEU A 117 2.28 -2.33 5.99
C LEU A 117 2.43 -2.48 4.47
N ASN A 118 3.06 -1.48 3.84
CA ASN A 118 3.23 -1.41 2.38
C ASN A 118 3.80 -2.70 1.74
N PRO A 119 4.81 -3.38 2.31
CA PRO A 119 5.37 -4.59 1.69
C PRO A 119 4.36 -5.71 1.42
N LEU A 120 3.26 -5.81 2.19
CA LEU A 120 2.30 -6.92 2.08
C LEU A 120 1.58 -6.97 0.75
N PHE A 121 1.36 -5.82 0.11
CA PHE A 121 0.68 -5.78 -1.18
C PHE A 121 1.56 -6.29 -2.33
N TYR A 122 2.86 -6.45 -2.07
CA TYR A 122 3.85 -6.95 -3.02
C TYR A 122 4.21 -8.42 -2.78
N LEU A 123 3.61 -9.07 -1.77
CA LEU A 123 3.83 -10.48 -1.44
C LEU A 123 2.83 -11.41 -2.15
N GLN A 124 3.15 -12.71 -2.15
CA GLN A 124 2.25 -13.79 -2.57
C GLN A 124 1.75 -14.63 -1.39
N PRO A 125 0.57 -15.27 -1.52
CA PRO A 125 -0.38 -15.15 -2.64
C PRO A 125 -0.98 -13.73 -2.74
N PRO A 126 -1.53 -13.33 -3.91
CA PRO A 126 -2.24 -12.07 -4.01
C PRO A 126 -3.38 -12.13 -2.99
N ALA A 127 -3.61 -11.05 -2.25
CA ALA A 127 -4.55 -11.01 -1.13
C ALA A 127 -4.10 -11.61 0.22
N TYR A 128 -2.81 -11.84 0.45
CA TYR A 128 -2.32 -12.17 1.81
C TYR A 128 -2.81 -11.17 2.87
N TRP A 129 -2.88 -9.88 2.53
CA TRP A 129 -3.43 -8.84 3.41
C TRP A 129 -4.91 -9.08 3.79
N LEU A 130 -5.71 -9.69 2.91
CA LEU A 130 -7.12 -9.99 3.17
C LEU A 130 -7.26 -11.17 4.15
N GLN A 131 -6.38 -12.18 4.03
CA GLN A 131 -6.31 -13.27 5.00
C GLN A 131 -5.93 -12.75 6.39
N ALA A 132 -4.93 -11.87 6.44
CA ALA A 132 -4.55 -11.18 7.66
C ALA A 132 -5.72 -10.35 8.23
N LEU A 133 -6.47 -9.63 7.38
CA LEU A 133 -7.66 -8.88 7.81
C LEU A 133 -8.73 -9.79 8.43
N ASP A 134 -9.05 -10.91 7.77
CA ASP A 134 -10.05 -11.86 8.24
C ASP A 134 -9.63 -12.47 9.60
N ALA A 135 -8.34 -12.79 9.77
CA ALA A 135 -7.78 -13.26 11.03
C ALA A 135 -7.81 -12.19 12.14
N ILE A 136 -7.47 -10.94 11.83
CA ILE A 136 -7.53 -9.80 12.76
C ILE A 136 -8.97 -9.58 13.23
N ASN A 137 -9.92 -9.51 12.29
CA ASN A 137 -11.34 -9.31 12.58
C ASN A 137 -11.88 -10.40 13.50
N LYS A 138 -11.56 -11.67 13.20
CA LYS A 138 -11.96 -12.81 14.02
C LYS A 138 -11.32 -12.77 15.42
N ALA A 139 -10.01 -12.57 15.51
CA ALA A 139 -9.28 -12.61 16.78
C ALA A 139 -9.64 -11.45 17.72
N LEU A 140 -9.91 -10.26 17.16
CA LEU A 140 -10.20 -9.05 17.93
C LEU A 140 -11.70 -8.72 18.01
N GLN A 141 -12.56 -9.57 17.44
CA GLN A 141 -14.02 -9.34 17.34
C GLN A 141 -14.35 -7.97 16.72
N LEU A 142 -13.63 -7.64 15.64
CA LEU A 142 -13.78 -6.41 14.89
C LEU A 142 -14.45 -6.69 13.55
N GLN A 143 -15.17 -5.70 13.03
CA GLN A 143 -15.72 -5.70 11.69
C GLN A 143 -15.33 -4.43 10.94
N LEU A 144 -15.29 -4.53 9.61
CA LEU A 144 -15.04 -3.39 8.75
C LEU A 144 -16.16 -2.35 8.88
N ALA A 145 -15.82 -1.13 9.28
CA ALA A 145 -16.74 0.00 9.26
C ALA A 145 -16.60 0.79 7.94
N ASN A 146 -15.37 1.15 7.56
CA ASN A 146 -15.11 1.93 6.35
C ASN A 146 -13.68 1.78 5.83
N ILE A 147 -13.45 2.13 4.56
CA ILE A 147 -12.12 2.39 4.01
C ILE A 147 -11.80 3.87 4.22
N VAL A 148 -10.69 4.16 4.89
CA VAL A 148 -10.21 5.53 5.18
C VAL A 148 -9.42 6.08 4.01
N ALA A 149 -8.51 5.26 3.48
CA ALA A 149 -7.64 5.62 2.38
C ALA A 149 -7.29 4.39 1.56
N VAL A 150 -7.27 4.56 0.24
CA VAL A 150 -6.68 3.61 -0.69
C VAL A 150 -5.71 4.36 -1.60
N GLU A 151 -4.52 3.78 -1.80
CA GLU A 151 -3.58 4.24 -2.83
C GLU A 151 -3.36 3.09 -3.81
N ILE A 152 -3.59 3.33 -5.10
CA ILE A 152 -3.39 2.35 -6.17
C ILE A 152 -2.25 2.86 -7.04
N ALA A 153 -1.23 2.02 -7.23
CA ALA A 153 -0.05 2.32 -8.02
C ALA A 153 -0.07 1.57 -9.35
N PHE A 154 0.15 2.30 -10.43
CA PHE A 154 0.43 1.79 -11.76
C PHE A 154 1.89 2.10 -12.11
N ASP A 155 2.74 1.08 -12.16
CA ASP A 155 4.15 1.22 -12.52
C ASP A 155 4.35 0.72 -13.95
N ALA A 156 5.03 1.50 -14.79
CA ALA A 156 5.41 1.05 -16.13
C ALA A 156 6.79 1.58 -16.55
N ASN A 157 7.35 0.94 -17.58
CA ASN A 157 8.58 1.38 -18.25
C ASN A 157 8.37 2.58 -19.19
N GLN A 158 7.20 3.21 -19.15
CA GLN A 158 6.88 4.41 -19.91
C GLN A 158 7.26 5.66 -19.12
N ASP A 159 7.89 6.64 -19.76
CA ASP A 159 8.22 7.92 -19.13
C ASP A 159 7.00 8.82 -18.99
N PHE A 160 6.22 8.56 -17.94
CA PHE A 160 5.02 9.35 -17.64
C PHE A 160 5.35 10.78 -17.24
N VAL A 161 6.54 11.02 -16.67
CA VAL A 161 6.94 12.35 -16.19
C VAL A 161 7.18 13.27 -17.38
N SER A 162 8.03 12.86 -18.33
CA SER A 162 8.26 13.63 -19.55
C SER A 162 6.98 13.78 -20.38
N LEU A 163 6.23 12.68 -20.59
CA LEU A 163 5.03 12.72 -21.42
C LEU A 163 3.92 13.60 -20.82
N TYR A 164 3.71 13.56 -19.50
CA TYR A 164 2.77 14.46 -18.85
C TYR A 164 3.29 15.89 -18.82
N GLY A 165 4.60 16.09 -18.57
CA GLY A 165 5.23 17.39 -18.52
C GLY A 165 5.15 18.16 -19.83
N GLU A 166 5.43 17.51 -20.95
CA GLU A 166 5.27 18.08 -22.30
C GLU A 166 3.83 18.59 -22.52
N ARG A 167 2.84 17.71 -22.28
CA ARG A 167 1.42 18.05 -22.46
C ARG A 167 0.96 19.11 -21.49
N TYR A 168 1.39 19.07 -20.23
CA TYR A 168 1.09 20.08 -19.23
C TYR A 168 1.64 21.45 -19.65
N ASN A 169 2.90 21.52 -20.07
CA ASN A 169 3.59 22.76 -20.43
C ASN A 169 2.96 23.45 -21.64
N HIS A 170 2.43 22.68 -22.60
CA HIS A 170 1.74 23.17 -23.80
C HIS A 170 0.20 23.11 -23.67
N SER A 171 -0.33 23.15 -22.44
CA SER A 171 -1.77 23.15 -22.18
C SER A 171 -2.23 24.33 -21.34
N SER A 172 -3.53 24.54 -21.34
CA SER A 172 -4.20 25.52 -20.49
C SER A 172 -4.12 25.21 -18.98
N LEU A 173 -3.52 24.09 -18.57
CA LEU A 173 -3.25 23.79 -17.16
C LEU A 173 -2.05 24.59 -16.64
N ASN A 174 -1.04 24.81 -17.48
CA ASN A 174 0.11 25.62 -17.14
C ASN A 174 -0.25 27.09 -17.29
N ARG A 175 -0.36 27.81 -16.17
CA ARG A 175 -0.64 29.26 -16.16
C ARG A 175 0.39 30.11 -16.91
N HIS A 176 1.57 29.55 -17.19
CA HIS A 176 2.65 30.20 -17.93
C HIS A 176 2.63 29.86 -19.42
N CYS A 177 1.76 28.95 -19.87
CA CYS A 177 1.58 28.65 -21.29
C CYS A 177 0.87 29.83 -21.97
N ARG A 178 1.51 30.39 -22.99
CA ARG A 178 0.92 31.44 -23.83
C ARG A 178 -0.06 30.81 -24.82
N THR A 179 -1.11 31.53 -25.20
CA THR A 179 -2.13 31.06 -26.15
C THR A 179 -1.55 30.60 -27.48
N GLU A 180 -0.47 31.25 -27.93
CA GLU A 180 0.26 30.91 -29.17
C GLU A 180 0.96 29.53 -29.11
N ASN A 181 1.26 29.04 -27.91
CA ASN A 181 1.95 27.76 -27.66
C ASN A 181 0.99 26.67 -27.18
N LEU A 182 -0.33 26.89 -27.32
CA LEU A 182 -1.34 25.96 -26.83
C LEU A 182 -1.53 24.81 -27.84
N GLU A 183 -0.99 23.65 -27.52
CA GLU A 183 -1.11 22.44 -28.36
C GLU A 183 -2.12 21.45 -27.80
N TYR A 184 -2.33 21.47 -26.47
CA TYR A 184 -3.16 20.50 -25.78
C TYR A 184 -4.24 21.17 -24.94
N ARG A 185 -5.41 20.54 -24.89
CA ARG A 185 -6.49 20.90 -23.95
C ARG A 185 -6.84 19.71 -23.06
N PRO A 186 -6.96 19.87 -21.74
CA PRO A 186 -7.36 18.76 -20.86
C PRO A 186 -8.72 18.19 -21.27
N ALA A 187 -8.83 16.87 -21.35
CA ALA A 187 -10.08 16.21 -21.77
C ALA A 187 -11.19 16.33 -20.72
N ARG A 188 -10.82 16.44 -19.44
CA ARG A 188 -11.75 16.76 -18.37
C ARG A 188 -12.28 18.18 -18.59
N ASP A 189 -13.52 18.26 -19.07
CA ASP A 189 -14.14 19.55 -19.33
C ASP A 189 -14.17 20.40 -18.05
N TYR A 190 -13.53 21.56 -18.10
CA TYR A 190 -13.84 22.68 -17.22
C TYR A 190 -15.20 23.27 -17.62
N LYS A 191 -16.28 22.48 -17.56
CA LYS A 191 -17.64 23.03 -17.68
C LYS A 191 -17.91 23.88 -16.44
N ALA A 192 -17.76 25.20 -16.57
CA ALA A 192 -18.95 26.03 -16.71
C ALA A 192 -18.54 27.45 -17.08
N LYS A 193 -19.37 28.09 -17.92
CA LYS A 193 -19.33 29.52 -18.15
C LYS A 193 -19.29 30.21 -16.77
N PRO A 194 -18.33 31.12 -16.51
CA PRO A 194 -18.44 31.98 -15.35
C PRO A 194 -19.75 32.78 -15.52
N LYS A 195 -20.65 32.66 -14.55
CA LYS A 195 -21.52 33.79 -14.23
C LYS A 195 -20.57 34.81 -13.59
N ASP A 196 -20.52 36.03 -14.12
CA ASP A 196 -19.97 37.21 -13.43
C ASP A 196 -18.44 37.39 -13.36
N GLY A 197 -17.71 37.13 -14.45
CA GLY A 197 -16.36 37.70 -14.65
C GLY A 197 -15.23 37.20 -13.74
N GLN A 198 -15.47 36.29 -12.80
CA GLN A 198 -14.43 35.70 -11.97
C GLN A 198 -13.65 34.60 -12.71
N GLN A 199 -12.32 34.66 -12.66
CA GLN A 199 -11.45 33.55 -13.06
C GLN A 199 -11.74 32.33 -12.19
N ARG A 200 -12.22 31.23 -12.79
CA ARG A 200 -12.50 30.00 -12.04
C ARG A 200 -11.19 29.26 -11.74
N LYS A 201 -11.04 28.85 -10.48
CA LYS A 201 -9.99 27.91 -10.07
C LYS A 201 -10.24 26.54 -10.72
N PRO A 202 -9.21 25.84 -11.21
CA PRO A 202 -9.36 24.50 -11.74
C PRO A 202 -9.93 23.56 -10.68
N LYS A 203 -10.91 22.71 -11.07
CA LYS A 203 -11.55 21.74 -10.16
C LYS A 203 -10.56 20.74 -9.55
N MET A 204 -9.41 20.54 -10.20
CA MET A 204 -8.25 19.88 -9.61
C MET A 204 -6.99 20.69 -9.96
N PRO A 205 -6.30 21.29 -8.98
CA PRO A 205 -5.05 21.98 -9.24
C PRO A 205 -3.97 20.99 -9.67
N VAL A 206 -3.02 21.47 -10.47
CA VAL A 206 -1.81 20.72 -10.82
C VAL A 206 -0.62 21.42 -10.20
N THR A 207 0.22 20.67 -9.50
CA THR A 207 1.48 21.14 -8.94
C THR A 207 2.61 20.36 -9.59
N SER A 208 3.53 21.08 -10.23
CA SER A 208 4.82 20.54 -10.67
C SER A 208 5.83 20.72 -9.54
N HIS A 209 6.57 19.66 -9.22
CA HIS A 209 7.61 19.68 -8.20
C HIS A 209 8.99 19.56 -8.84
N HIS A 210 9.99 20.18 -8.20
CA HIS A 210 11.40 20.09 -8.61
C HIS A 210 11.63 20.38 -10.10
N GLY A 211 10.96 21.40 -10.66
CA GLY A 211 11.14 21.77 -12.06
C GLY A 211 10.53 20.81 -13.08
N GLY A 212 9.62 19.92 -12.67
CA GLY A 212 8.92 18.98 -13.57
C GLY A 212 9.33 17.52 -13.41
N GLU A 213 10.12 17.18 -12.39
CA GLU A 213 10.49 15.78 -12.08
C GLU A 213 9.31 14.96 -11.52
N SER A 214 8.28 15.63 -11.01
CA SER A 214 7.03 14.97 -10.63
C SER A 214 5.85 15.93 -10.69
N PHE A 215 4.65 15.35 -10.81
CA PHE A 215 3.40 16.08 -10.89
C PHE A 215 2.40 15.54 -9.87
N THR A 216 1.67 16.45 -9.24
CA THR A 216 0.52 16.16 -8.39
C THR A 216 -0.71 16.81 -8.99
N ILE A 217 -1.76 16.03 -9.23
CA ILE A 217 -3.04 16.47 -9.80
C ILE A 217 -4.12 16.25 -8.76
N GLY A 218 -4.83 17.30 -8.37
CA GLY A 218 -5.89 17.25 -7.36
C GLY A 218 -5.39 17.45 -5.93
N ALA A 219 -6.32 17.36 -4.98
CA ALA A 219 -6.09 17.54 -3.55
C ALA A 219 -7.24 16.90 -2.74
N GLY A 220 -7.07 16.75 -1.43
CA GLY A 220 -8.11 16.29 -0.52
C GLY A 220 -8.49 14.82 -0.73
N ASN A 221 -9.75 14.58 -1.13
CA ASN A 221 -10.34 13.24 -1.28
C ASN A 221 -9.78 12.47 -2.49
N LYS A 222 -9.17 13.16 -3.45
CA LYS A 222 -8.58 12.55 -4.64
C LYS A 222 -7.31 13.28 -5.07
N GLN A 223 -6.23 12.53 -5.19
CA GLN A 223 -4.94 13.02 -5.65
C GLN A 223 -4.30 12.01 -6.59
N ILE A 224 -3.68 12.47 -7.67
CA ILE A 224 -2.92 11.63 -8.60
C ILE A 224 -1.48 12.14 -8.59
N ASN A 225 -0.51 11.24 -8.41
CA ASN A 225 0.91 11.58 -8.47
C ASN A 225 1.57 10.87 -9.65
N ILE A 226 2.46 11.57 -10.33
CA ILE A 226 3.27 11.06 -11.44
C ILE A 226 4.73 11.32 -11.11
N TYR A 227 5.57 10.29 -11.02
CA TYR A 227 6.97 10.44 -10.60
C TYR A 227 7.86 9.26 -11.03
N ASP A 228 9.18 9.46 -11.02
CA ASP A 228 10.17 8.38 -11.15
C ASP A 228 10.19 7.52 -9.89
N LYS A 229 9.67 6.30 -10.01
CA LYS A 229 9.59 5.33 -8.93
C LYS A 229 10.90 4.58 -8.73
N GLY A 230 11.68 4.40 -9.79
CA GLY A 230 13.01 3.79 -9.72
C GLY A 230 13.94 4.60 -8.81
N ALA A 231 13.98 5.92 -9.01
CA ALA A 231 14.73 6.84 -8.16
C ALA A 231 14.22 6.83 -6.69
N GLU A 232 12.90 6.79 -6.48
CA GLU A 232 12.31 6.74 -5.13
C GLU A 232 12.68 5.47 -4.36
N ILE A 233 12.68 4.31 -5.02
CA ILE A 233 13.02 3.02 -4.40
C ILE A 233 14.49 2.98 -3.98
N LEU A 234 15.40 3.50 -4.82
CA LEU A 234 16.82 3.62 -4.50
C LEU A 234 17.04 4.52 -3.29
N LYS A 235 16.38 5.68 -3.27
CA LYS A 235 16.49 6.65 -2.19
C LYS A 235 15.92 6.14 -0.86
N LYS A 236 14.83 5.38 -0.88
CA LYS A 236 14.11 4.93 0.33
C LYS A 236 14.37 3.47 0.71
N ASP A 237 15.30 2.79 0.06
CA ASP A 237 15.65 1.38 0.28
C ASP A 237 14.41 0.46 0.33
N LYS A 238 13.68 0.37 -0.80
CA LYS A 238 12.48 -0.47 -0.96
C LYS A 238 12.72 -1.67 -1.88
N PRO A 239 13.61 -2.62 -1.51
CA PRO A 239 14.00 -3.72 -2.40
C PRO A 239 12.84 -4.65 -2.78
N TYR A 240 11.80 -4.75 -1.94
CA TYR A 240 10.60 -5.56 -2.21
C TYR A 240 9.80 -5.09 -3.44
N ILE A 241 9.80 -3.79 -3.77
CA ILE A 241 9.11 -3.30 -4.97
C ILE A 241 9.90 -3.71 -6.23
N ARG A 242 11.24 -3.61 -6.17
CA ARG A 242 12.10 -4.07 -7.27
C ARG A 242 11.97 -5.57 -7.50
N ALA A 243 11.94 -6.35 -6.43
CA ALA A 243 11.66 -7.78 -6.47
C ALA A 243 10.33 -8.07 -7.17
N PHE A 244 9.30 -7.31 -6.82
CA PHE A 244 7.98 -7.45 -7.42
C PHE A 244 7.97 -7.12 -8.92
N TRP A 245 8.68 -6.07 -9.33
CA TRP A 245 8.87 -5.76 -10.75
C TRP A 245 9.58 -6.89 -11.50
N GLN A 246 10.68 -7.41 -10.96
CA GLN A 246 11.44 -8.50 -11.57
C GLN A 246 10.59 -9.75 -11.77
N ALA A 247 9.81 -10.15 -10.76
CA ALA A 247 8.90 -11.27 -10.86
C ALA A 247 7.71 -11.02 -11.81
N SER A 248 7.36 -9.74 -12.03
CA SER A 248 6.41 -9.33 -13.07
C SER A 248 7.01 -9.31 -14.48
N GLY A 249 8.28 -9.68 -14.65
CA GLY A 249 9.00 -9.68 -15.93
C GLY A 249 9.65 -8.33 -16.28
N ILE A 250 9.66 -7.38 -15.34
CA ILE A 250 10.29 -6.08 -15.50
C ILE A 250 11.71 -6.18 -14.95
N THR A 251 12.66 -6.56 -15.80
CA THR A 251 14.03 -6.90 -15.40
C THR A 251 15.02 -5.74 -15.49
N SER A 252 14.70 -4.69 -16.25
CA SER A 252 15.58 -3.53 -16.45
C SER A 252 14.80 -2.31 -16.94
N GLY A 253 15.14 -1.13 -16.44
CA GLY A 253 14.63 0.14 -16.97
C GLY A 253 14.29 1.19 -15.91
N LEU A 254 14.13 2.42 -16.37
CA LEU A 254 13.49 3.49 -15.60
C LEU A 254 12.01 3.15 -15.44
N MET A 255 11.54 3.14 -14.19
CA MET A 255 10.17 2.83 -13.86
C MET A 255 9.49 4.07 -13.33
N HIS A 256 8.42 4.48 -14.01
CA HIS A 256 7.62 5.61 -13.58
C HIS A 256 6.30 5.11 -13.00
N ARG A 257 5.80 5.83 -12.01
CA ARG A 257 4.54 5.50 -11.34
C ARG A 257 3.51 6.57 -11.61
N VAL A 258 2.30 6.10 -11.90
CA VAL A 258 1.06 6.86 -11.73
C VAL A 258 0.34 6.29 -10.51
N GLU A 259 0.19 7.09 -9.48
CA GLU A 259 -0.41 6.69 -8.20
C GLU A 259 -1.68 7.49 -7.94
N VAL A 260 -2.80 6.82 -7.71
CA VAL A 260 -4.05 7.48 -7.32
C VAL A 260 -4.33 7.26 -5.84
N LYS A 261 -4.56 8.34 -5.11
CA LYS A 261 -4.94 8.36 -3.70
C LYS A 261 -6.39 8.75 -3.57
N LEU A 262 -7.18 7.89 -2.93
CA LEU A 262 -8.60 8.06 -2.71
C LEU A 262 -8.89 8.08 -1.21
N LYS A 263 -9.71 9.04 -0.76
CA LYS A 263 -10.16 9.22 0.63
C LYS A 263 -11.60 9.74 0.65
N GLY A 264 -12.27 9.59 1.79
CA GLY A 264 -13.60 10.18 2.03
C GLY A 264 -14.61 9.80 0.95
N GLU A 265 -15.29 10.78 0.38
CA GLU A 265 -16.35 10.59 -0.64
C GLU A 265 -15.87 9.82 -1.88
N ALA A 266 -14.57 9.89 -2.22
CA ALA A 266 -14.04 9.14 -3.36
C ALA A 266 -14.06 7.61 -3.14
N LEU A 267 -14.19 7.17 -1.89
CA LEU A 267 -14.23 5.76 -1.50
C LEU A 267 -15.64 5.21 -1.33
N GLU A 268 -16.69 6.04 -1.28
CA GLU A 268 -18.06 5.56 -0.99
C GLU A 268 -18.54 4.47 -1.95
N LYS A 269 -18.12 4.53 -3.22
CA LYS A 269 -18.43 3.52 -4.23
C LYS A 269 -17.59 2.24 -4.11
N ILE A 270 -16.46 2.31 -3.39
CA ILE A 270 -15.46 1.25 -3.25
C ILE A 270 -15.64 0.50 -1.93
N THR A 271 -15.99 1.19 -0.85
CA THR A 271 -16.18 0.62 0.50
C THR A 271 -17.02 -0.67 0.54
N PRO A 272 -18.20 -0.77 -0.10
CA PRO A 272 -18.99 -2.01 -0.06
C PRO A 272 -18.33 -3.20 -0.77
N ARG A 273 -17.18 -2.99 -1.43
CA ARG A 273 -16.48 -3.99 -2.25
C ARG A 273 -15.02 -4.16 -1.83
N LEU A 274 -14.68 -4.06 -0.54
CA LEU A 274 -13.28 -4.22 -0.08
C LEU A 274 -12.61 -5.49 -0.64
N ARG A 275 -13.31 -6.63 -0.64
CA ARG A 275 -12.80 -7.89 -1.21
C ARG A 275 -12.54 -7.80 -2.71
N SER A 276 -13.22 -6.94 -3.46
CA SER A 276 -12.96 -6.77 -4.90
C SER A 276 -11.63 -6.08 -5.18
N LEU A 277 -10.97 -5.49 -4.18
CA LEU A 277 -9.63 -4.92 -4.34
C LEU A 277 -8.55 -5.99 -4.56
N THR A 278 -8.87 -7.27 -4.34
CA THR A 278 -7.98 -8.39 -4.65
C THR A 278 -8.12 -8.87 -6.11
N ASP A 279 -9.19 -8.47 -6.80
CA ASP A 279 -9.39 -8.77 -8.22
C ASP A 279 -8.65 -7.73 -9.08
N PRO A 280 -7.64 -8.14 -9.87
CA PRO A 280 -6.87 -7.23 -10.71
C PRO A 280 -7.73 -6.47 -11.72
N SER A 281 -8.81 -7.07 -12.22
CA SER A 281 -9.73 -6.45 -13.18
C SER A 281 -10.53 -5.33 -12.54
N GLN A 282 -11.00 -5.54 -11.31
CA GLN A 282 -11.72 -4.51 -10.54
C GLN A 282 -10.77 -3.39 -10.11
N LEU A 283 -9.55 -3.73 -9.69
CA LEU A 283 -8.53 -2.73 -9.36
C LEU A 283 -8.21 -1.86 -10.58
N LEU A 284 -8.07 -2.44 -11.77
CA LEU A 284 -7.86 -1.71 -13.02
C LEU A 284 -9.07 -0.84 -13.38
N ALA A 285 -10.29 -1.34 -13.19
CA ALA A 285 -11.51 -0.58 -13.43
C ALA A 285 -11.59 0.66 -12.53
N ILE A 286 -11.31 0.52 -11.23
CA ILE A 286 -11.23 1.63 -10.27
C ILE A 286 -10.14 2.61 -10.72
N PHE A 287 -8.93 2.12 -10.99
CA PHE A 287 -7.82 2.95 -11.41
C PHE A 287 -8.16 3.77 -12.66
N LYS A 288 -8.65 3.11 -13.72
CA LYS A 288 -9.07 3.74 -14.98
C LYS A 288 -10.16 4.80 -14.76
N GLN A 289 -11.19 4.48 -13.97
CA GLN A 289 -12.25 5.43 -13.65
C GLN A 289 -11.68 6.68 -12.98
N GLU A 290 -10.75 6.50 -12.05
CA GLU A 290 -10.23 7.59 -11.25
C GLU A 290 -9.17 8.43 -11.99
N VAL A 291 -8.29 7.83 -12.79
CA VAL A 291 -7.23 8.59 -13.48
C VAL A 291 -7.57 9.00 -14.92
N GLY A 292 -8.45 8.26 -15.61
CA GLY A 292 -8.59 8.33 -17.07
C GLY A 292 -8.73 9.74 -17.64
N LEU A 293 -9.77 10.48 -17.24
CA LEU A 293 -9.98 11.85 -17.75
C LEU A 293 -8.94 12.86 -17.25
N ASN A 294 -8.28 12.60 -16.12
CA ASN A 294 -7.25 13.49 -15.57
C ASN A 294 -5.91 13.34 -16.30
N LEU A 295 -5.70 12.20 -16.96
CA LEU A 295 -4.49 11.88 -17.71
C LEU A 295 -4.76 11.83 -19.22
N THR A 296 -5.83 12.47 -19.69
CA THR A 296 -6.16 12.57 -21.11
C THR A 296 -6.17 14.03 -21.52
N PHE A 297 -5.49 14.33 -22.62
CA PHE A 297 -5.49 15.61 -23.30
C PHE A 297 -6.20 15.48 -24.65
N ARG A 298 -6.54 16.61 -25.24
CA ARG A 298 -7.09 16.75 -26.59
C ARG A 298 -6.07 17.54 -27.39
N GLU A 299 -5.56 16.95 -28.46
CA GLU A 299 -4.61 17.59 -29.38
C GLU A 299 -5.33 18.63 -30.23
N LEU A 300 -4.88 19.89 -30.18
CA LEU A 300 -5.53 20.99 -30.89
C LEU A 300 -5.15 21.08 -32.37
N SER A 301 -4.05 20.42 -32.75
CA SER A 301 -3.57 20.30 -34.13
C SER A 301 -4.41 19.31 -34.96
N THR A 302 -5.01 18.30 -34.34
CA THR A 302 -5.77 17.23 -35.00
C THR A 302 -7.27 17.45 -34.82
N ARG A 303 -7.91 18.02 -35.85
CA ARG A 303 -9.35 18.31 -35.87
C ARG A 303 -10.10 17.20 -36.61
N GLU A 304 -11.10 16.65 -35.95
CA GLU A 304 -12.00 15.65 -36.51
C GLU A 304 -13.46 16.09 -36.32
N TYR A 305 -14.36 15.60 -37.17
CA TYR A 305 -15.80 15.87 -37.04
C TYR A 305 -16.52 14.58 -36.65
N ASP A 306 -17.40 14.66 -35.66
CA ASP A 306 -18.29 13.54 -35.34
C ASP A 306 -19.43 13.40 -36.36
N ARG A 307 -20.27 12.36 -36.17
CA ARG A 307 -21.43 12.10 -37.04
C ARG A 307 -22.42 13.28 -37.13
N ASN A 308 -22.43 14.15 -36.12
CA ASN A 308 -23.28 15.33 -36.04
C ASN A 308 -22.57 16.61 -36.51
N ARG A 309 -21.39 16.49 -37.13
CA ARG A 309 -20.53 17.59 -37.57
C ARG A 309 -20.09 18.52 -36.43
N ASN A 310 -20.07 18.03 -35.20
CA ASN A 310 -19.45 18.78 -34.12
C ASN A 310 -17.94 18.58 -34.17
N TYR A 311 -17.21 19.65 -33.89
CA TYR A 311 -15.77 19.62 -33.75
C TYR A 311 -15.35 18.73 -32.58
N GLN A 312 -14.50 17.75 -32.87
CA GLN A 312 -13.80 16.93 -31.90
C GLN A 312 -12.29 17.08 -32.11
N TYR A 313 -11.55 16.85 -31.03
CA TYR A 313 -10.09 16.84 -31.04
C TYR A 313 -9.65 15.43 -30.66
N LYS A 314 -8.58 14.94 -31.29
CA LYS A 314 -8.07 13.59 -31.00
C LYS A 314 -7.64 13.49 -29.54
N PRO A 315 -8.03 12.42 -28.82
CA PRO A 315 -7.58 12.21 -27.46
C PRO A 315 -6.13 11.72 -27.42
N ALA A 316 -5.29 12.43 -26.66
CA ALA A 316 -3.94 12.03 -26.30
C ALA A 316 -3.96 11.46 -24.86
N HIS A 317 -4.08 10.14 -24.76
CA HIS A 317 -4.05 9.44 -23.48
C HIS A 317 -2.61 9.31 -22.96
N LEU A 318 -2.39 9.50 -21.65
CA LEU A 318 -1.09 9.19 -21.03
C LEU A 318 -0.90 7.68 -20.90
N ILE A 319 -1.99 6.98 -20.58
CA ILE A 319 -2.06 5.53 -20.45
C ILE A 319 -3.12 5.03 -21.43
N ASP A 320 -2.73 4.16 -22.37
CA ASP A 320 -3.67 3.51 -23.27
C ASP A 320 -4.30 2.27 -22.60
N PHE A 321 -5.41 2.50 -21.88
CA PHE A 321 -6.16 1.43 -21.22
C PHE A 321 -6.78 0.40 -22.18
N SER A 322 -6.81 0.65 -23.49
CA SER A 322 -7.33 -0.32 -24.46
C SER A 322 -6.32 -1.42 -24.78
N GLN A 323 -5.03 -1.12 -24.59
CA GLN A 323 -3.93 -2.05 -24.84
C GLN A 323 -3.46 -2.77 -23.57
N LEU A 324 -4.00 -2.43 -22.41
CA LEU A 324 -3.73 -3.15 -21.17
C LEU A 324 -4.61 -4.40 -21.15
N PRO A 325 -4.06 -5.62 -21.30
CA PRO A 325 -4.83 -6.82 -20.98
C PRO A 325 -5.30 -6.74 -19.51
N ALA A 326 -6.28 -7.57 -19.14
CA ALA A 326 -6.50 -7.79 -17.71
C ALA A 326 -5.14 -8.20 -17.10
N PRO A 327 -4.60 -7.47 -16.12
CA PRO A 327 -3.25 -7.73 -15.65
C PRO A 327 -3.20 -9.16 -15.12
N ALA A 328 -2.49 -10.03 -15.83
CA ALA A 328 -2.08 -11.30 -15.29
C ALA A 328 -1.03 -10.96 -14.23
N LEU A 329 -1.47 -10.76 -12.99
CA LEU A 329 -0.54 -10.63 -11.86
C LEU A 329 0.29 -11.89 -11.83
N LYS A 330 1.52 -11.81 -12.34
CA LYS A 330 2.45 -12.93 -12.25
C LYS A 330 2.86 -13.04 -10.79
N PRO A 331 2.79 -14.24 -10.21
CA PRO A 331 3.04 -14.43 -8.80
C PRO A 331 4.49 -14.06 -8.44
N VAL A 332 4.66 -13.18 -7.46
CA VAL A 332 5.96 -12.80 -6.88
C VAL A 332 6.21 -13.55 -5.59
N GLN A 333 6.95 -14.65 -5.61
CA GLN A 333 7.31 -15.35 -4.37
C GLN A 333 7.87 -14.34 -3.36
N ALA A 334 7.40 -14.41 -2.11
CA ALA A 334 7.76 -13.47 -1.08
C ALA A 334 9.28 -13.34 -1.01
N ILE A 335 9.82 -12.21 -1.46
CA ILE A 335 11.17 -11.81 -1.04
C ILE A 335 10.98 -11.31 0.37
N VAL A 336 10.88 -12.26 1.31
CA VAL A 336 11.01 -12.01 2.73
C VAL A 336 12.33 -11.26 2.83
N LYS A 337 12.27 -9.97 3.20
CA LYS A 337 13.48 -9.20 3.52
C LYS A 337 14.35 -10.14 4.36
N PRO A 338 15.62 -10.42 4.02
CA PRO A 338 16.50 -11.10 4.97
C PRO A 338 16.33 -10.31 6.25
N SER A 339 15.79 -10.97 7.27
CA SER A 339 15.28 -10.31 8.46
C SER A 339 16.39 -9.39 8.93
N VAL A 340 16.22 -8.08 8.74
CA VAL A 340 17.12 -7.12 9.37
C VAL A 340 17.09 -7.55 10.83
N PRO A 341 18.23 -7.96 11.41
CA PRO A 341 18.23 -8.56 12.73
C PRO A 341 17.40 -7.66 13.61
N ALA A 342 16.35 -8.24 14.19
CA ALA A 342 15.32 -7.49 14.91
C ALA A 342 16.04 -6.48 15.81
N SER A 343 15.59 -5.22 15.81
CA SER A 343 16.19 -4.20 16.65
C SER A 343 16.24 -4.70 18.10
N ALA A 344 17.19 -4.24 18.91
CA ALA A 344 17.28 -4.69 20.31
C ALA A 344 15.95 -4.53 21.08
N LYS A 345 15.14 -3.53 20.70
CA LYS A 345 13.78 -3.34 21.22
C LYS A 345 12.84 -4.46 20.79
N GLU A 346 12.80 -4.80 19.50
CA GLU A 346 11.99 -5.91 18.98
C GLU A 346 12.42 -7.25 19.58
N GLN A 347 13.72 -7.52 19.69
CA GLN A 347 14.20 -8.75 20.34
C GLN A 347 13.72 -8.87 21.79
N ARG A 348 13.75 -7.76 22.56
CA ARG A 348 13.20 -7.73 23.93
C ARG A 348 11.68 -7.97 23.94
N GLN A 349 10.95 -7.44 22.97
CA GLN A 349 9.50 -7.66 22.85
C GLN A 349 9.18 -9.12 22.50
N VAL A 350 9.91 -9.73 21.55
CA VAL A 350 9.72 -11.14 21.20
C VAL A 350 10.05 -12.05 22.39
N LYS A 351 11.09 -11.76 23.17
CA LYS A 351 11.39 -12.52 24.40
C LYS A 351 10.26 -12.46 25.42
N ARG A 352 9.64 -11.29 25.60
CA ARG A 352 8.47 -11.13 26.49
C ARG A 352 7.26 -11.90 25.97
N LEU A 353 7.02 -11.90 24.65
CA LEU A 353 5.95 -12.71 24.04
C LEU A 353 6.17 -14.20 24.29
N ILE A 354 7.38 -14.69 24.00
CA ILE A 354 7.74 -16.09 24.21
C ILE A 354 7.51 -16.47 25.68
N LYS A 355 7.90 -15.60 26.63
CA LYS A 355 7.60 -15.82 28.05
C LYS A 355 6.10 -16.04 28.30
N THR A 356 5.25 -15.13 27.81
CA THR A 356 3.81 -15.21 28.01
C THR A 356 3.20 -16.45 27.35
N LEU A 357 3.67 -16.82 26.15
CA LEU A 357 3.21 -18.03 25.46
C LEU A 357 3.65 -19.31 26.17
N VAL A 358 4.88 -19.35 26.71
CA VAL A 358 5.38 -20.48 27.53
C VAL A 358 4.52 -20.64 28.79
N GLU A 359 4.23 -19.53 29.48
CA GLU A 359 3.34 -19.54 30.64
C GLU A 359 1.93 -20.06 30.26
N ALA A 360 1.35 -19.57 29.16
CA ALA A 360 0.04 -20.00 28.67
C ALA A 360 0.01 -21.49 28.31
N PHE A 361 0.98 -21.97 27.54
CA PHE A 361 1.09 -23.38 27.18
C PHE A 361 1.23 -24.29 28.40
N ILE A 362 2.08 -23.92 29.37
CA ILE A 362 2.23 -24.72 30.59
C ILE A 362 0.89 -24.80 31.35
N CYS A 363 0.17 -23.68 31.48
CA CYS A 363 -1.12 -23.63 32.17
C CYS A 363 -2.22 -24.42 31.44
N PHE A 364 -2.36 -24.20 30.14
CA PHE A 364 -3.56 -24.61 29.38
C PHE A 364 -3.30 -25.77 28.42
N GLY A 365 -2.07 -25.92 27.92
CA GLY A 365 -1.67 -27.00 27.03
C GLY A 365 -2.23 -26.86 25.61
N GLU A 366 -2.50 -25.65 25.15
CA GLU A 366 -3.00 -25.43 23.79
C GLU A 366 -1.84 -25.57 22.78
N GLU A 367 -1.91 -26.55 21.87
CA GLU A 367 -0.89 -26.75 20.81
C GLU A 367 -0.59 -25.48 20.00
N ALA A 368 -1.61 -24.63 19.86
CA ALA A 368 -1.50 -23.40 19.11
C ALA A 368 -0.55 -22.38 19.79
N ASP A 369 -0.41 -22.41 21.12
CA ASP A 369 0.61 -21.65 21.84
C ASP A 369 2.02 -22.21 21.58
N LYS A 370 2.17 -23.54 21.53
CA LYS A 370 3.42 -24.22 21.20
C LYS A 370 3.91 -23.85 19.81
N GLU A 371 3.03 -23.94 18.81
CA GLU A 371 3.33 -23.49 17.44
C GLU A 371 3.73 -22.01 17.39
N ALA A 372 3.06 -21.16 18.17
CA ALA A 372 3.41 -19.74 18.26
C ALA A 372 4.80 -19.53 18.89
N ILE A 373 5.15 -20.28 19.95
CA ILE A 373 6.48 -20.26 20.56
C ILE A 373 7.54 -20.61 19.51
N GLU A 374 7.37 -21.73 18.80
CA GLU A 374 8.30 -22.17 17.76
C GLU A 374 8.45 -21.15 16.63
N ARG A 375 7.33 -20.55 16.20
CA ARG A 375 7.32 -19.56 15.14
C ARG A 375 8.05 -18.28 15.54
N HIS A 376 7.78 -17.75 16.74
CA HIS A 376 8.43 -16.55 17.25
C HIS A 376 9.90 -16.79 17.60
N ALA A 377 10.21 -18.00 18.05
CA ALA A 377 11.56 -18.46 18.31
C ALA A 377 12.46 -18.36 17.08
N ARG A 378 11.99 -18.84 15.93
CA ARG A 378 12.77 -18.83 14.67
C ARG A 378 13.11 -17.42 14.17
N ARG A 379 12.37 -16.38 14.58
CA ARG A 379 12.59 -14.98 14.15
C ARG A 379 13.70 -14.27 14.90
N VAL A 380 14.09 -14.76 16.07
CA VAL A 380 15.21 -14.21 16.81
C VAL A 380 16.43 -15.07 16.49
N HIS A 381 17.36 -14.53 15.72
CA HIS A 381 18.65 -15.17 15.42
C HIS A 381 19.40 -15.38 16.76
N PHE A 382 19.20 -16.51 17.43
CA PHE A 382 19.71 -16.70 18.78
C PHE A 382 20.20 -18.12 19.01
N GLN A 383 21.50 -18.21 19.23
CA GLN A 383 22.13 -19.26 20.03
C GLN A 383 21.58 -19.33 21.47
N HIS A 384 20.72 -18.38 21.91
CA HIS A 384 20.19 -18.33 23.29
C HIS A 384 18.68 -18.59 23.38
N LEU A 385 18.02 -19.03 22.30
CA LEU A 385 16.60 -19.38 22.35
C LEU A 385 16.37 -20.50 23.39
N GLN A 386 17.27 -21.47 23.37
CA GLN A 386 17.38 -22.58 24.33
C GLN A 386 17.37 -22.06 25.77
N ALA A 387 18.25 -21.11 26.08
CA ALA A 387 18.35 -20.53 27.42
C ALA A 387 17.12 -19.71 27.83
N VAL A 388 16.41 -19.10 26.88
CA VAL A 388 15.23 -18.27 27.16
C VAL A 388 14.00 -19.14 27.41
N VAL A 389 13.72 -20.12 26.54
CA VAL A 389 12.56 -21.01 26.68
C VAL A 389 12.73 -21.91 27.90
N SER A 390 13.88 -22.59 28.03
CA SER A 390 14.16 -23.46 29.18
C SER A 390 14.26 -22.64 30.48
N GLY A 391 14.88 -21.45 30.43
CA GLY A 391 14.93 -20.55 31.59
C GLY A 391 13.55 -20.11 32.08
N TYR A 392 12.62 -19.82 31.17
CA TYR A 392 11.24 -19.49 31.56
C TYR A 392 10.46 -20.70 32.04
N ALA A 393 10.60 -21.85 31.37
CA ALA A 393 9.97 -23.09 31.81
C ALA A 393 10.44 -23.47 33.22
N ASP A 394 11.74 -23.40 33.49
CA ASP A 394 12.35 -23.71 34.78
C ASP A 394 11.94 -22.72 35.87
N ALA A 395 11.94 -21.41 35.57
CA ALA A 395 11.49 -20.37 36.49
C ALA A 395 9.99 -20.41 36.78
N TYR A 396 9.19 -21.09 35.95
CA TYR A 396 7.77 -21.25 36.19
C TYR A 396 7.51 -22.28 37.31
N THR A 397 7.08 -21.79 38.45
CA THR A 397 6.66 -22.54 39.64
C THR A 397 5.19 -22.24 39.94
N PRO A 398 4.24 -23.03 39.41
CA PRO A 398 2.83 -22.83 39.75
C PRO A 398 2.60 -23.20 41.22
N SER A 399 1.57 -22.60 41.82
CA SER A 399 1.17 -22.84 43.22
C SER A 399 0.75 -24.29 43.49
N ARG A 400 0.37 -25.05 42.44
CA ARG A 400 0.23 -26.52 42.43
C ARG A 400 0.70 -27.06 41.07
N MET A 401 1.69 -27.95 41.05
CA MET A 401 2.04 -28.73 39.86
C MET A 401 1.27 -30.05 39.88
N ASP A 402 0.35 -30.24 38.93
CA ASP A 402 -0.16 -31.57 38.62
C ASP A 402 0.75 -32.29 37.60
N GLY A 403 0.48 -33.57 37.37
CA GLY A 403 1.26 -34.40 36.43
C GLY A 403 1.26 -33.84 35.00
N SER A 404 0.13 -33.28 34.55
CA SER A 404 -0.01 -32.67 33.22
C SER A 404 0.85 -31.42 33.06
N THR A 405 0.89 -30.55 34.08
CA THR A 405 1.69 -29.32 34.06
C THR A 405 3.18 -29.65 34.01
N ARG A 406 3.61 -30.69 34.74
CA ARG A 406 4.99 -31.20 34.69
C ARG A 406 5.31 -31.78 33.31
N ALA A 407 4.41 -32.56 32.71
CA ALA A 407 4.60 -33.11 31.37
C ALA A 407 4.74 -31.99 30.32
N ARG A 408 3.86 -30.98 30.34
CA ARG A 408 3.92 -29.83 29.41
C ARG A 408 5.19 -28.99 29.59
N LYS A 409 5.67 -28.83 30.83
CA LYS A 409 6.95 -28.16 31.11
C LYS A 409 8.13 -28.90 30.48
N GLU A 410 8.15 -30.24 30.55
CA GLU A 410 9.17 -31.05 29.88
C GLU A 410 8.99 -31.09 28.35
N GLU A 411 7.76 -31.03 27.86
CA GLU A 411 7.46 -30.93 26.44
C GLU A 411 7.97 -29.62 25.83
N ILE A 412 7.75 -28.48 26.50
CA ILE A 412 8.32 -27.21 26.06
C ILE A 412 9.85 -27.21 26.08
N LYS A 413 10.46 -27.94 27.03
CA LYS A 413 11.91 -28.14 27.01
C LYS A 413 12.33 -28.90 25.77
N SER A 414 11.56 -29.87 25.25
CA SER A 414 11.92 -30.57 24.01
C SER A 414 12.01 -29.66 22.76
N ILE A 415 11.34 -28.49 22.77
CA ILE A 415 11.51 -27.45 21.73
C ILE A 415 12.98 -26.98 21.65
N GLN A 416 13.77 -27.17 22.72
CA GLN A 416 15.19 -26.88 22.79
C GLN A 416 16.05 -27.70 21.82
N ASP A 417 15.53 -28.82 21.34
CA ASP A 417 16.24 -29.75 20.44
C ASP A 417 15.88 -29.51 18.96
N LEU A 418 15.04 -28.51 18.66
CA LEU A 418 14.82 -28.09 17.29
C LEU A 418 16.14 -27.56 16.71
N PRO A 419 16.67 -28.15 15.63
CA PRO A 419 17.88 -27.64 15.02
C PRO A 419 17.64 -26.18 14.62
N PRO A 420 18.66 -25.30 14.72
CA PRO A 420 18.57 -23.96 14.16
C PRO A 420 18.26 -24.12 12.68
N MET A 421 17.00 -23.95 12.32
CA MET A 421 16.54 -24.23 10.99
C MET A 421 17.25 -23.26 10.07
N GLY A 422 18.05 -23.78 9.13
CA GLY A 422 18.70 -22.94 8.15
C GLY A 422 17.62 -22.08 7.48
N TRP A 423 17.90 -20.81 7.24
CA TRP A 423 16.92 -19.87 6.67
C TRP A 423 16.28 -20.39 5.36
N GLN A 424 16.98 -21.28 4.64
CA GLN A 424 16.50 -22.00 3.46
C GLN A 424 15.52 -23.16 3.77
N GLU A 425 15.71 -23.88 4.88
CA GLU A 425 14.83 -24.98 5.32
C GLU A 425 13.51 -24.46 5.91
N PHE A 426 13.54 -23.32 6.61
CA PHE A 426 12.32 -22.67 7.11
C PHE A 426 11.36 -22.27 5.98
N ASN A 427 11.92 -21.74 4.89
CA ASN A 427 11.13 -21.43 3.71
C ASN A 427 10.64 -22.68 2.97
N ARG A 428 11.40 -23.78 3.00
CA ARG A 428 10.97 -25.06 2.41
C ARG A 428 9.86 -25.72 3.23
N SER A 429 9.89 -25.68 4.56
CA SER A 429 8.82 -26.27 5.39
C SER A 429 7.50 -25.49 5.29
N GLN A 430 7.55 -24.17 5.04
CA GLN A 430 6.35 -23.37 4.75
C GLN A 430 5.77 -23.69 3.36
N GLN A 431 6.57 -24.22 2.43
CA GLN A 431 6.12 -24.65 1.09
C GLN A 431 5.38 -25.99 1.11
N GLU A 432 5.67 -26.86 2.07
CA GLU A 432 5.07 -28.21 2.15
C GLU A 432 3.74 -28.25 2.93
N CYS A 433 3.40 -27.17 3.65
CA CYS A 433 2.16 -27.04 4.43
C CYS A 433 1.06 -26.18 3.76
N ILE A 434 1.26 -25.75 2.51
CA ILE A 434 0.26 -25.09 1.65
C ILE A 434 -0.02 -26.02 0.47
#